data_AF-A0A527ZHX1-F1
#
_entry.id   AF-A0A527ZHX1-F1
#
_cell.length_a   1.000
_cell.length_b   1.000
_cell.length_c   1.000
_cell.angle_alpha   90.00
_cell.angle_beta   90.00
_cell.angle_gamma   90.00
#
_symmetry.space_group_name_H-M   'P 1'
#
loop_
_entity.id
_entity.type
_entity.pdbx_description
1 polymer ?
#
loop_
_entity_poly.entity_id
_entity_poly.type
_entity_poly.pdbx_seq_one_letter_code
_entity_poly.pdbx_strand_id
1 'polypeptide(L)' 'VLTAAGRDFLPVLILLGAWGRQYRGEGRLAQYIDAETGAEIEPVAVDAVTGAKIGTRPIRVATPE' A
#
# COMPACT_ATOMS: atom_id res chain seq x y z
N VAL A 1 20.83 2.75 10.56
CA VAL A 1 19.52 2.26 11.06
C VAL A 1 18.44 3.20 10.55
N LEU A 2 17.26 2.71 10.12
CA LEU A 2 16.15 3.57 9.65
C LEU A 2 15.64 4.51 10.75
N THR A 3 15.11 5.67 10.37
CA THR A 3 14.37 6.57 11.28
C THR A 3 12.98 5.99 11.57
N ALA A 4 12.21 6.61 12.48
CA ALA A 4 10.81 6.24 12.69
C ALA A 4 10.01 6.39 11.37
N ALA A 5 10.10 7.55 10.73
CA ALA A 5 9.47 7.82 9.44
C ALA A 5 9.86 6.79 8.35
N GLY A 6 11.12 6.35 8.32
CA GLY A 6 11.56 5.33 7.38
C GLY A 6 10.95 3.94 7.63
N ARG A 7 10.69 3.57 8.89
CA ARG A 7 9.99 2.32 9.23
C ARG A 7 8.51 2.40 8.87
N ASP A 8 7.89 3.54 9.13
CA ASP A 8 6.46 3.77 8.85
C ASP A 8 6.16 3.88 7.35
N PHE A 9 7.19 4.02 6.50
CA PHE A 9 7.05 4.10 5.05
C PHE A 9 6.91 2.74 4.35
N LEU A 10 7.19 1.63 5.05
CA LEU A 10 7.13 0.29 4.47
C LEU A 10 5.75 -0.05 3.84
N PRO A 11 4.60 0.25 4.48
CA PRO A 11 3.29 -0.02 3.87
C PRO A 11 3.08 0.69 2.51
N VAL A 12 3.63 1.90 2.35
CA VAL A 12 3.57 2.67 1.09
C VAL A 12 4.35 1.95 -0.01
N LEU A 13 5.53 1.43 0.30
CA LEU A 13 6.36 0.67 -0.64
C LEU A 13 5.69 -0.63 -1.08
N ILE A 14 4.98 -1.32 -0.17
CA ILE A 14 4.23 -2.53 -0.48
C ILE A 14 3.07 -2.22 -1.45
N LEU A 15 2.29 -1.17 -1.18
CA LEU A 15 1.22 -0.71 -2.07
C LEU A 15 1.74 -0.37 -3.48
N LEU A 16 2.85 0.37 -3.56
CA LEU A 16 3.48 0.71 -4.83
C LEU A 16 3.97 -0.54 -5.57
N GLY A 17 4.54 -1.50 -4.84
CA GLY A 17 4.95 -2.79 -5.39
C GLY A 17 3.79 -3.57 -6.01
N ALA A 18 2.62 -3.62 -5.36
CA ALA A 18 1.43 -4.28 -5.89
C ALA A 18 0.93 -3.62 -7.19
N TRP A 19 0.88 -2.28 -7.24
CA TRP A 19 0.58 -1.56 -8.49
C TRP A 19 1.58 -1.91 -9.59
N GLY A 20 2.88 -1.93 -9.26
CA GLY A 20 3.94 -2.32 -10.19
C GLY A 20 3.76 -3.74 -10.74
N ARG A 21 3.37 -4.71 -9.90
CA ARG A 21 3.06 -6.08 -10.35
C ARG A 21 1.89 -6.12 -11.32
N GLN A 22 0.84 -5.36 -11.05
CA GLN A 22 -0.37 -5.36 -11.88
C GLN A 22 -0.15 -4.69 -13.26
N TYR A 23 0.60 -3.58 -13.31
CA TYR A 23 0.67 -2.75 -14.52
C TYR A 23 2.05 -2.68 -15.18
N ARG A 24 3.10 -3.15 -14.49
CA ARG A 24 4.51 -3.09 -14.93
C ARG A 24 5.26 -4.40 -14.64
N GLY A 25 4.53 -5.51 -14.56
CA GLY A 25 4.98 -6.81 -14.05
C GLY A 25 5.95 -7.60 -14.94
N GLU A 26 6.63 -6.95 -15.89
CA GLU A 26 7.67 -7.62 -16.68
C GLU A 26 8.89 -7.85 -15.78
N GLY A 27 9.01 -9.05 -15.21
CA GLY A 27 10.17 -9.49 -14.42
C GLY A 27 9.82 -10.03 -13.02
N ARG A 28 10.87 -10.37 -12.26
CA ARG A 28 10.75 -10.91 -10.89
C ARG A 28 10.62 -9.77 -9.89
N LEU A 29 9.40 -9.28 -9.69
CA LEU A 29 9.08 -8.29 -8.66
C LEU A 29 8.94 -8.96 -7.28
N ALA A 30 9.25 -8.20 -6.23
CA ALA A 30 9.11 -8.65 -4.86
C ALA A 30 7.65 -9.03 -4.53
N GLN A 31 7.49 -10.17 -3.85
CA GLN A 31 6.25 -10.62 -3.23
C GLN A 31 6.38 -10.43 -1.72
N TYR A 32 5.29 -9.99 -1.09
CA TYR A 32 5.24 -9.79 0.35
C TYR A 32 4.33 -10.86 0.94
N ILE A 33 4.89 -11.67 1.81
CA ILE A 33 4.22 -12.82 2.42
C ILE A 33 3.99 -12.51 3.90
N ASP A 34 2.79 -12.76 4.38
CA ASP A 34 2.46 -12.70 5.80
C ASP A 34 3.21 -13.82 6.53
N ALA A 35 4.05 -13.46 7.50
CA ALA A 35 4.97 -14.40 8.13
C ALA A 35 4.28 -15.42 9.04
N GLU A 36 3.06 -15.14 9.50
CA GLU A 36 2.32 -16.01 10.42
C GLU A 36 1.51 -17.06 9.64
N THR A 37 0.91 -16.65 8.52
CA THR A 37 -0.01 -17.48 7.73
C THR A 37 0.63 -18.07 6.47
N GLY A 38 1.74 -17.48 5.99
CA GLY A 38 2.37 -17.84 4.72
C GLY A 38 1.60 -17.37 3.48
N ALA A 39 0.52 -16.60 3.65
CA ALA A 39 -0.27 -16.09 2.53
C ALA A 39 0.39 -14.87 1.87
N GLU A 40 0.22 -14.70 0.55
CA GLU A 40 0.59 -13.45 -0.09
C GLU A 40 -0.29 -12.31 0.43
N ILE A 41 0.34 -11.20 0.80
CA ILE A 41 -0.36 -10.00 1.26
C ILE A 41 -1.01 -9.34 0.05
N GLU A 42 -2.33 -9.12 0.12
CA GLU A 42 -3.05 -8.18 -0.73
C GLU A 42 -3.08 -6.79 -0.06
N PRO A 43 -2.19 -5.85 -0.46
CA PRO A 43 -2.14 -4.56 0.21
C PRO A 43 -3.29 -3.65 -0.25
N VAL A 44 -3.98 -3.06 0.72
CA VAL A 44 -5.07 -2.10 0.47
C VAL A 44 -4.94 -0.89 1.38
N ALA A 45 -5.14 0.30 0.83
CA ALA A 45 -5.27 1.52 1.60
C ALA A 45 -6.74 1.72 1.98
N VAL A 46 -7.00 1.96 3.26
CA VAL A 46 -8.35 2.15 3.81
C VAL A 46 -8.41 3.51 4.51
N ASP A 47 -9.49 4.25 4.26
CA ASP A 47 -9.85 5.40 5.10
C ASP A 47 -10.28 4.87 6.47
N ALA A 48 -9.46 5.12 7.49
CA ALA A 48 -9.69 4.64 8.84
C ALA A 48 -10.98 5.17 9.48
N VAL A 49 -11.50 6.32 9.03
CA VAL A 49 -12.74 6.90 9.58
C VAL A 49 -13.97 6.16 9.06
N THR A 50 -13.98 5.84 7.76
CA THR A 50 -15.17 5.25 7.12
C THR A 50 -15.06 3.76 6.86
N GLY A 51 -13.87 3.17 6.99
CA GLY A 51 -13.57 1.79 6.61
C GLY A 51 -13.56 1.55 5.09
N ALA A 52 -13.71 2.60 4.27
CA ALA A 52 -13.76 2.46 2.82
C ALA A 52 -12.37 2.28 2.22
N LYS A 53 -12.24 1.40 1.23
CA LYS A 53 -11.02 1.31 0.41
C LYS A 53 -10.81 2.64 -0.31
N ILE A 54 -9.62 3.23 -0.18
CA ILE A 54 -9.26 4.45 -0.90
C ILE A 54 -9.38 4.21 -2.42
N GLY A 55 -9.94 5.18 -3.14
CA GLY A 55 -10.18 5.10 -4.59
C GLY A 55 -11.53 4.48 -4.99
N THR A 56 -12.31 3.95 -4.03
CA THR A 56 -13.67 3.43 -4.31
C THR A 56 -14.78 4.47 -4.16
N ARG A 57 -14.44 5.67 -3.68
CA ARG A 57 -15.36 6.79 -3.48
C ARG A 57 -14.76 8.05 -4.11
N PRO A 58 -15.58 9.04 -4.52
CA PRO A 58 -15.08 10.30 -5.04
C PRO A 58 -14.12 10.99 -4.05
N ILE A 59 -12.94 11.39 -4.54
CA ILE A 59 -11.95 12.13 -3.76
C ILE A 59 -11.95 13.57 -4.24
N ARG A 60 -12.11 14.52 -3.31
CA ARG A 60 -11.95 15.95 -3.57
C ARG A 60 -10.73 16.46 -2.81
N VAL A 61 -9.82 17.11 -3.51
CA VAL A 61 -8.71 17.83 -2.89
C VAL A 61 -9.23 19.17 -2.35
N ALA A 62 -8.90 19.49 -1.10
CA ALA A 62 -9.13 20.80 -0.51
C ALA A 62 -7.78 21.46 -0.29
N THR A 63 -7.67 22.75 -0.62
CA THR A 63 -6.50 23.54 -0.24
C THR A 63 -6.58 23.80 1.27
N PRO A 64 -5.51 23.52 2.04
CA PRO A 64 -5.45 23.91 3.45
C PRO A 64 -5.54 25.44 3.59
N GLU A 65 -6.15 25.91 4.68
CA GLU A 65 -6.04 27.33 5.12
C GLU A 65 -4.62 27.65 5.62
#